data_AF-A0A7Z9KEP5-F1
#
_entry.id   AF-A0A7Z9KEP5-F1
#
_cell.length_a   1.000
_cell.length_b   1.000
_cell.length_c   1.000
_cell.angle_alpha   90.00
_cell.angle_beta   90.00
_cell.angle_gamma   90.00
#
_symmetry.space_group_name_H-M   'P 1'
#
loop_
_entity.id
_entity.type
_entity.pdbx_description
1 polymer ?
#
loop_
_entity_poly.entity_id
_entity_poly.type
_entity_poly.pdbx_seq_one_letter_code
_entity_poly.pdbx_strand_id
1 'polypeptide(L)'
;MADKVRIGSGAGYAGDRWEPAVELAEKGEIDFLAFECLAERTIARENLARIRDPGKGYNPLLPDRIRAVLPGCMKHGVRVITNMGAANPVKAARRVCEIANELGFSGLRAAVVLGDDVRNVVVGMPELELIETGMHLEEILPKMASANAYLGADAILAALHTGAEVIITGRVSDPSLFLALNSLSSKLVLQ
;
A
#
# COMPACT_ATOMS: atom_id res chain seq x y z
N MET A 1 18.40 16.90 3.02
CA MET A 1 16.92 16.85 2.86
C MET A 1 16.57 17.75 1.70
N ALA A 2 15.55 17.39 0.92
CA ALA A 2 15.03 18.27 -0.12
C ALA A 2 14.24 19.41 0.53
N ASP A 3 14.26 20.61 -0.05
CA ASP A 3 13.53 21.76 0.48
C ASP A 3 12.00 21.65 0.28
N LYS A 4 11.57 20.75 -0.60
CA LYS A 4 10.17 20.50 -0.98
C LYS A 4 10.02 19.06 -1.45
N VAL A 5 8.88 18.44 -1.12
CA VAL A 5 8.42 17.16 -1.69
C VAL A 5 7.09 17.38 -2.39
N ARG A 6 6.98 16.92 -3.63
CA ARG A 6 5.79 16.95 -4.48
C ARG A 6 5.20 15.56 -4.58
N ILE A 7 3.91 15.44 -4.26
CA ILE A 7 3.21 14.15 -4.23
C ILE A 7 2.04 14.23 -5.18
N GLY A 8 2.00 13.32 -6.15
CA GLY A 8 0.84 13.10 -7.01
C GLY A 8 -0.08 12.04 -6.44
N SER A 9 -1.40 12.25 -6.53
CA SER A 9 -2.40 11.24 -6.20
C SER A 9 -2.75 10.38 -7.42
N GLY A 10 -2.26 9.15 -7.45
CA GLY A 10 -2.50 8.19 -8.54
C GLY A 10 -3.84 7.47 -8.47
N ALA A 11 -4.44 7.35 -7.29
CA ALA A 11 -5.81 6.88 -7.09
C ALA A 11 -6.29 7.23 -5.67
N GLY A 12 -7.60 7.49 -5.53
CA GLY A 12 -8.26 7.62 -4.22
C GLY A 12 -9.13 6.42 -3.81
N TYR A 13 -9.23 5.39 -4.67
CA TYR A 13 -9.88 4.13 -4.33
C TYR A 13 -9.50 2.99 -5.30
N ALA A 14 -9.92 1.77 -4.97
CA ALA A 14 -9.55 0.55 -5.68
C ALA A 14 -10.00 0.49 -7.15
N GLY A 15 -11.08 1.16 -7.55
CA GLY A 15 -11.63 1.12 -8.90
C GLY A 15 -11.45 2.42 -9.69
N ASP A 16 -10.58 3.31 -9.21
CA ASP A 16 -10.28 4.59 -9.84
C ASP A 16 -9.58 4.42 -11.20
N ARG A 17 -9.75 5.40 -12.07
CA ARG A 17 -9.07 5.50 -13.37
C ARG A 17 -7.56 5.72 -13.15
N TRP A 18 -6.71 5.17 -14.02
CA TRP A 18 -5.26 5.27 -13.85
C TRP A 18 -4.58 6.15 -14.92
N GLU A 19 -5.30 6.58 -15.95
CA GLU A 19 -4.79 7.48 -16.98
C GLU A 19 -4.26 8.80 -16.39
N PRO A 20 -4.93 9.46 -15.41
CA PRO A 20 -4.37 10.64 -14.75
C PRO A 20 -3.06 10.35 -14.00
N ALA A 21 -2.92 9.14 -13.43
CA ALA A 21 -1.70 8.73 -12.74
C ALA A 21 -0.52 8.59 -13.71
N VAL A 22 -0.78 8.15 -14.95
CA VAL A 22 0.22 8.12 -16.03
C VAL A 22 0.65 9.54 -16.37
N GLU A 23 -0.30 10.48 -16.54
CA GLU A 23 0.03 11.88 -16.81
C GLU A 23 0.87 12.51 -15.69
N LEU A 24 0.53 12.23 -14.42
CA LEU A 24 1.32 12.67 -13.27
C LEU A 24 2.73 12.09 -13.29
N ALA A 25 2.88 10.80 -13.58
CA ALA A 25 4.19 10.15 -13.67
C ALA A 25 5.08 10.72 -14.79
N GLU A 26 4.49 11.13 -15.90
CA GLU A 26 5.23 11.62 -17.08
C GLU A 26 5.48 13.13 -17.06
N LYS A 27 4.55 13.91 -16.50
CA LYS A 27 4.48 15.37 -16.69
C LYS A 27 4.25 16.14 -15.39
N GLY A 28 3.98 15.47 -14.28
CA GLY A 28 3.60 16.11 -13.02
C GLY A 28 4.74 16.78 -12.27
N GLU A 29 6.01 16.51 -12.65
CA GLU A 29 7.21 16.97 -11.92
C GLU A 29 7.16 16.59 -10.42
N ILE A 30 6.61 15.41 -10.11
CA ILE A 30 6.42 14.90 -8.74
C ILE A 30 7.60 14.03 -8.29
N ASP A 31 7.79 13.92 -6.98
CA ASP A 31 8.78 13.03 -6.37
C ASP A 31 8.18 11.66 -6.04
N PHE A 32 6.90 11.65 -5.66
CA PHE A 32 6.16 10.45 -5.29
C PHE A 32 4.79 10.38 -5.96
N LEU A 33 4.40 9.18 -6.37
CA LEU A 33 3.05 8.86 -6.82
C LEU A 33 2.39 7.92 -5.80
N ALA A 34 1.36 8.43 -5.11
CA ALA A 34 0.65 7.70 -4.08
C ALA A 34 -0.62 7.04 -4.63
N PHE A 35 -0.80 5.75 -4.36
CA PHE A 35 -2.00 4.99 -4.69
C PHE A 35 -2.67 4.50 -3.40
N GLU A 36 -3.69 5.23 -2.95
CA GLU A 36 -4.60 4.81 -1.90
C GLU A 36 -5.74 4.01 -2.55
N CYS A 37 -5.81 2.72 -2.24
CA CYS A 37 -6.62 1.76 -2.98
C CYS A 37 -7.25 0.69 -2.08
N LEU A 38 -7.31 0.95 -0.78
CA LEU A 38 -7.68 -0.07 0.20
C LEU A 38 -8.71 0.48 1.18
N ALA A 39 -9.94 0.01 1.04
CA ALA A 39 -11.02 0.19 2.01
C ALA A 39 -11.30 -1.11 2.79
N GLU A 40 -12.11 -1.02 3.83
CA GLU A 40 -12.50 -2.13 4.72
C GLU A 40 -13.04 -3.33 3.92
N ARG A 41 -13.94 -3.07 2.96
CA ARG A 41 -14.51 -4.11 2.09
C ARG A 41 -13.43 -4.82 1.26
N THR A 42 -12.45 -4.07 0.76
CA THR A 42 -11.38 -4.65 -0.05
C THR A 42 -10.40 -5.45 0.79
N ILE A 43 -10.09 -5.03 2.02
CA ILE A 43 -9.24 -5.80 2.95
C ILE A 43 -9.86 -7.16 3.23
N ALA A 44 -11.15 -7.20 3.55
CA ALA A 44 -11.86 -8.46 3.80
C ALA A 44 -11.85 -9.37 2.56
N ARG A 45 -12.12 -8.81 1.38
CA ARG A 45 -12.06 -9.55 0.10
C ARG A 45 -10.67 -10.15 -0.14
N GLU A 46 -9.61 -9.36 0.04
CA GLU A 46 -8.26 -9.83 -0.23
C GLU A 46 -7.75 -10.83 0.80
N ASN A 47 -8.16 -10.72 2.06
CA ASN A 47 -7.89 -11.76 3.06
C ASN A 47 -8.55 -13.08 2.68
N LEU A 48 -9.83 -13.05 2.27
CA LEU A 48 -10.53 -14.25 1.77
C LEU A 48 -9.86 -14.83 0.51
N ALA A 49 -9.37 -13.98 -0.39
CA ALA A 49 -8.61 -14.42 -1.57
C ALA A 49 -7.30 -15.12 -1.17
N ARG A 50 -6.55 -14.56 -0.20
CA ARG A 50 -5.31 -15.15 0.33
C ARG A 50 -5.54 -16.50 1.03
N ILE A 51 -6.63 -16.63 1.78
CA ILE A 51 -7.01 -17.90 2.46
C ILE A 51 -7.23 -19.00 1.42
N ARG A 52 -7.86 -18.67 0.29
CA ARG A 52 -8.12 -19.63 -0.79
C ARG A 52 -6.88 -19.93 -1.63
N ASP A 53 -6.01 -18.94 -1.82
CA ASP A 53 -4.80 -19.02 -2.63
C ASP A 53 -3.70 -18.14 -2.00
N PRO A 54 -2.65 -18.74 -1.40
CA PRO A 54 -1.54 -18.01 -0.79
C PRO A 54 -0.76 -17.11 -1.76
N GLY A 55 -0.91 -17.28 -3.07
CA GLY A 55 -0.35 -16.43 -4.10
C GLY A 55 -1.13 -15.12 -4.34
N LYS A 56 -2.35 -15.00 -3.80
CA LYS A 56 -3.24 -13.83 -3.93
C LYS A 56 -3.29 -13.00 -2.64
N GLY A 57 -4.21 -12.04 -2.59
CA GLY A 57 -4.47 -11.19 -1.42
C GLY A 57 -3.83 -9.81 -1.49
N TYR A 58 -3.25 -9.44 -2.62
CA TYR A 58 -2.98 -8.04 -2.96
C TYR A 58 -4.03 -7.54 -3.95
N ASN A 59 -4.16 -6.22 -4.10
CA ASN A 59 -5.17 -5.62 -4.96
C ASN A 59 -5.03 -6.15 -6.42
N PRO A 60 -6.11 -6.66 -7.04
CA PRO A 60 -6.04 -7.29 -8.35
C PRO A 60 -5.65 -6.34 -9.48
N LEU A 61 -5.81 -5.02 -9.30
CA LEU A 61 -5.41 -4.00 -10.29
C LEU A 61 -3.98 -3.50 -10.07
N LEU A 62 -3.27 -3.94 -9.03
CA LEU A 62 -1.86 -3.61 -8.81
C LEU A 62 -1.01 -3.87 -10.07
N PRO A 63 -1.10 -5.04 -10.74
CA PRO A 63 -0.28 -5.30 -11.92
C PRO A 63 -0.52 -4.30 -13.06
N ASP A 64 -1.77 -3.97 -13.34
CA ASP A 64 -2.13 -3.08 -14.45
C ASP A 64 -1.73 -1.64 -14.17
N ARG A 65 -1.96 -1.17 -12.94
CA ARG A 65 -1.55 0.17 -12.49
C ARG A 65 -0.03 0.33 -12.53
N ILE A 66 0.71 -0.66 -12.04
CA ILE A 66 2.18 -0.61 -12.06
C ILE A 66 2.69 -0.64 -13.50
N ARG A 67 2.16 -1.51 -14.37
CA ARG A 67 2.55 -1.49 -15.79
C ARG A 67 2.33 -0.15 -16.46
N ALA A 68 1.22 0.52 -16.14
CA ALA A 68 0.89 1.81 -16.73
C ALA A 68 1.87 2.92 -16.30
N VAL A 69 2.19 3.02 -15.02
CA VAL A 69 2.96 4.17 -14.49
C VAL A 69 4.47 3.95 -14.41
N LEU A 70 4.92 2.69 -14.33
CA LEU A 70 6.32 2.38 -14.07
C LEU A 70 7.28 2.98 -15.11
N PRO A 71 7.00 2.96 -16.42
CA PRO A 71 7.90 3.57 -17.41
C PRO A 71 8.12 5.07 -17.18
N GLY A 72 7.04 5.82 -16.90
CA GLY A 72 7.11 7.24 -16.56
C GLY A 72 7.87 7.46 -15.24
N CYS A 73 7.54 6.66 -14.22
CA CYS A 73 8.20 6.75 -12.92
C CYS A 73 9.71 6.53 -13.02
N MET A 74 10.16 5.50 -13.72
CA MET A 74 11.58 5.19 -13.88
C MET A 74 12.31 6.26 -14.69
N LYS A 75 11.69 6.79 -15.74
CA LYS A 75 12.26 7.85 -16.57
C LYS A 75 12.49 9.15 -15.80
N HIS A 76 11.58 9.47 -14.88
CA HIS A 76 11.57 10.75 -14.16
C HIS A 76 12.03 10.65 -12.70
N GLY A 77 12.43 9.46 -12.24
CA GLY A 77 12.87 9.23 -10.87
C GLY A 77 11.74 9.31 -9.82
N VAL A 78 10.49 9.12 -10.23
CA VAL A 78 9.32 9.14 -9.35
C VAL A 78 9.24 7.81 -8.60
N ARG A 79 9.03 7.87 -7.29
CA ARG A 79 8.83 6.68 -6.45
C ARG A 79 7.35 6.42 -6.23
N VAL A 80 6.95 5.15 -6.19
CA VAL A 80 5.55 4.76 -5.95
C VAL A 80 5.36 4.37 -4.49
N ILE A 81 4.28 4.81 -3.87
CA ILE A 81 3.83 4.34 -2.55
C ILE A 81 2.38 3.88 -2.60
N THR A 82 2.06 2.72 -2.02
CA THR A 82 0.71 2.17 -2.11
C THR A 82 0.33 1.24 -0.95
N ASN A 83 -0.95 1.16 -0.63
CA ASN A 83 -1.55 0.13 0.23
C ASN A 83 -2.22 -1.01 -0.57
N MET A 84 -1.99 -1.08 -1.88
CA MET A 84 -2.42 -2.20 -2.72
C MET A 84 -1.80 -3.55 -2.33
N GLY A 85 -0.85 -3.59 -1.39
CA GLY A 85 -0.38 -4.84 -0.80
C GLY A 85 -1.49 -5.59 -0.05
N ALA A 86 -2.46 -4.87 0.50
CA ALA A 86 -3.64 -5.42 1.17
C ALA A 86 -3.27 -6.56 2.14
N ALA A 87 -3.82 -7.76 1.95
CA ALA A 87 -3.55 -8.92 2.78
C ALA A 87 -2.23 -9.64 2.41
N ASN A 88 -1.57 -9.32 1.30
CA ASN A 88 -0.31 -9.96 0.89
C ASN A 88 0.73 -8.97 0.31
N PRO A 89 1.24 -8.03 1.14
CA PRO A 89 2.21 -7.02 0.67
C PRO A 89 3.51 -7.63 0.12
N VAL A 90 3.95 -8.78 0.65
CA VAL A 90 5.16 -9.48 0.15
C VAL A 90 4.94 -10.00 -1.27
N LYS A 91 3.78 -10.61 -1.56
CA LYS A 91 3.53 -11.14 -2.90
C LYS A 91 3.24 -10.03 -3.92
N ALA A 92 2.64 -8.92 -3.47
CA ALA A 92 2.56 -7.67 -4.24
C ALA A 92 3.95 -7.18 -4.67
N ALA A 93 4.90 -7.06 -3.74
CA ALA A 93 6.27 -6.62 -4.05
C ALA A 93 6.97 -7.53 -5.07
N ARG A 94 6.85 -8.86 -4.90
CA ARG A 94 7.38 -9.81 -5.87
C ARG A 94 6.77 -9.59 -7.26
N ARG A 95 5.44 -9.39 -7.32
CA ARG A 95 4.76 -9.14 -8.59
C ARG A 95 5.20 -7.83 -9.24
N VAL A 96 5.45 -6.79 -8.46
CA VAL A 96 6.02 -5.52 -8.94
C VAL A 96 7.42 -5.72 -9.52
N CYS A 97 8.30 -6.44 -8.83
CA CYS A 97 9.64 -6.75 -9.35
C CYS A 97 9.60 -7.61 -10.63
N GLU A 98 8.68 -8.59 -10.71
CA GLU A 98 8.45 -9.37 -11.92
C GLU A 98 8.05 -8.46 -13.10
N ILE A 99 7.09 -7.56 -12.90
CA ILE A 99 6.65 -6.59 -13.92
C ILE A 99 7.78 -5.64 -14.32
N ALA A 100 8.57 -5.17 -13.36
CA ALA A 100 9.73 -4.32 -13.64
C ALA A 100 10.73 -5.03 -14.56
N ASN A 101 11.01 -6.32 -14.30
CA ASN A 101 11.86 -7.13 -15.17
C ASN A 101 11.24 -7.34 -16.57
N GLU A 102 9.94 -7.62 -16.65
CA GLU A 102 9.19 -7.74 -17.93
C GLU A 102 9.31 -6.46 -18.78
N LEU A 103 9.36 -5.28 -18.13
CA LEU A 103 9.49 -3.97 -18.76
C LEU A 103 10.93 -3.50 -19.00
N GLY A 104 11.94 -4.31 -18.65
CA GLY A 104 13.37 -3.98 -18.83
C GLY A 104 13.99 -3.14 -17.71
N PHE A 105 13.29 -2.92 -16.60
CA PHE A 105 13.79 -2.21 -15.41
C PHE A 105 14.41 -3.20 -14.40
N SER A 106 15.39 -3.98 -14.85
CA SER A 106 16.08 -4.95 -13.99
C SER A 106 16.79 -4.24 -12.83
N GLY A 107 16.55 -4.71 -11.60
CA GLY A 107 17.16 -4.14 -10.39
C GLY A 107 16.27 -3.19 -9.61
N LEU A 108 15.01 -2.98 -10.03
CA LEU A 108 14.02 -2.27 -9.23
C LEU A 108 13.87 -2.91 -7.84
N ARG A 109 13.89 -2.09 -6.80
CA ARG A 109 13.74 -2.49 -5.41
C ARG A 109 12.35 -2.11 -4.92
N ALA A 110 11.69 -3.08 -4.29
CA ALA A 110 10.45 -2.85 -3.57
C ALA A 110 10.68 -3.02 -2.07
N ALA A 111 10.18 -2.07 -1.27
CA ALA A 111 10.14 -2.18 0.18
C ALA A 111 8.71 -2.51 0.64
N VAL A 112 8.60 -3.34 1.67
CA VAL A 112 7.32 -3.83 2.18
C VAL A 112 7.16 -3.43 3.64
N VAL A 113 6.02 -2.81 3.97
CA VAL A 113 5.61 -2.54 5.36
C VAL A 113 4.64 -3.63 5.80
N LEU A 114 4.97 -4.28 6.92
CA LEU A 114 4.21 -5.36 7.55
C LEU A 114 3.87 -4.98 8.99
N GLY A 115 2.96 -5.74 9.61
CA GLY A 115 2.58 -5.57 11.02
C GLY A 115 1.14 -5.10 11.21
N ASP A 116 0.40 -4.90 10.13
CA ASP A 116 -1.01 -4.53 10.17
C ASP A 116 -1.90 -5.73 10.48
N ASP A 117 -1.56 -6.93 10.03
CA ASP A 117 -2.27 -8.17 10.39
C ASP A 117 -2.00 -8.53 11.86
N VAL A 118 -2.98 -8.21 12.71
CA VAL A 118 -2.95 -8.44 14.16
C VAL A 118 -3.83 -9.61 14.58
N ARG A 119 -4.27 -10.45 13.64
CA ARG A 119 -5.16 -11.59 13.91
C ARG A 119 -4.65 -12.47 15.05
N ASN A 120 -3.37 -12.84 15.02
CA ASN A 120 -2.79 -13.70 16.05
C ASN A 120 -2.67 -13.01 17.40
N VAL A 121 -2.52 -11.68 17.43
CA VAL A 121 -2.47 -10.88 18.66
C VAL A 121 -3.84 -10.89 19.32
N VAL A 122 -4.90 -10.53 18.58
CA VAL A 122 -6.24 -10.41 19.14
C VAL A 122 -6.84 -11.77 19.53
N VAL A 123 -6.54 -12.84 18.80
CA VAL A 123 -6.96 -14.21 19.19
C VAL A 123 -6.32 -14.65 20.51
N GLY A 124 -5.14 -14.13 20.85
CA GLY A 124 -4.47 -14.40 22.12
C GLY A 124 -4.95 -13.54 23.29
N MET A 125 -5.88 -12.60 23.05
CA MET A 125 -6.41 -11.68 24.06
C MET A 125 -7.87 -12.04 24.36
N PRO A 126 -8.18 -12.64 25.52
CA PRO A 126 -9.55 -13.03 25.85
C PRO A 126 -10.42 -11.83 26.17
N GLU A 127 -11.73 -12.00 26.04
CA GLU A 127 -12.79 -11.07 26.48
C GLU A 127 -12.77 -9.70 25.77
N LEU A 128 -12.13 -9.60 24.60
CA LEU A 128 -12.21 -8.39 23.78
C LEU A 128 -13.64 -8.14 23.31
N GLU A 129 -14.17 -6.96 23.59
CA GLU A 129 -15.51 -6.54 23.19
C GLU A 129 -15.49 -5.81 21.85
N LEU A 130 -16.40 -6.18 20.94
CA LEU A 130 -16.62 -5.49 19.67
C LEU A 130 -17.46 -4.24 19.90
N ILE A 131 -16.93 -3.07 19.56
CA ILE A 131 -17.59 -1.77 19.81
C ILE A 131 -18.96 -1.69 19.12
N GLU A 132 -19.09 -2.26 17.92
CA GLU A 132 -20.30 -2.15 17.10
C GLU A 132 -21.47 -3.01 17.60
N THR A 133 -21.19 -4.12 18.28
CA THR A 133 -22.22 -5.11 18.66
C THR A 133 -22.27 -5.42 20.16
N GLY A 134 -21.24 -5.07 20.92
CA GLY A 134 -21.06 -5.48 22.31
C GLY A 134 -20.76 -6.98 22.49
N MET A 135 -20.59 -7.72 21.39
CA MET A 135 -20.25 -9.15 21.44
C MET A 135 -18.78 -9.33 21.82
N HIS A 136 -18.48 -10.48 22.41
CA HIS A 136 -17.08 -10.87 22.61
C HIS A 136 -16.48 -11.39 21.30
N LEU A 137 -15.17 -11.15 21.11
CA LEU A 137 -14.42 -11.57 19.93
C LEU A 137 -14.55 -13.09 19.67
N GLU A 138 -14.56 -13.89 20.73
CA GLU A 138 -14.70 -15.35 20.73
C GLU A 138 -15.93 -15.81 19.94
N GLU A 139 -17.02 -15.03 19.98
CA GLU A 139 -18.27 -15.33 19.30
C GLU A 139 -18.15 -15.23 17.77
N ILE A 140 -17.20 -14.44 17.27
CA ILE A 140 -16.98 -14.23 15.83
C ILE A 140 -15.74 -14.94 15.27
N LEU A 141 -14.84 -15.46 16.12
CA LEU A 141 -13.59 -16.11 15.71
C LEU A 141 -13.76 -17.13 14.57
N PRO A 142 -14.76 -18.04 14.58
CA PRO A 142 -14.93 -19.02 13.49
C PRO A 142 -15.23 -18.39 12.13
N LYS A 143 -15.74 -17.16 12.10
CA LYS A 143 -16.14 -16.42 10.89
C LYS A 143 -15.24 -15.21 10.61
N MET A 144 -14.29 -14.92 11.48
CA MET A 144 -13.40 -13.77 11.34
C MET A 144 -12.46 -13.94 10.14
N ALA A 145 -12.64 -13.09 9.13
CA ALA A 145 -11.81 -13.10 7.94
C ALA A 145 -10.42 -12.51 8.22
N SER A 146 -10.37 -11.39 8.95
CA SER A 146 -9.14 -10.66 9.25
C SER A 146 -9.29 -9.80 10.51
N ALA A 147 -8.17 -9.38 11.08
CA ALA A 147 -8.09 -8.31 12.06
C ALA A 147 -6.87 -7.45 11.72
N ASN A 148 -7.09 -6.18 11.40
CA ASN A 148 -6.04 -5.30 10.89
C ASN A 148 -5.94 -4.02 11.73
N ALA A 149 -4.73 -3.70 12.17
CA ALA A 149 -4.41 -2.40 12.73
C ALA A 149 -4.17 -1.38 11.62
N TYR A 150 -4.58 -0.13 11.85
CA TYR A 150 -4.34 0.98 10.95
C TYR A 150 -2.99 1.60 11.32
N LEU A 151 -1.93 1.16 10.64
CA LEU A 151 -0.58 1.63 10.94
C LEU A 151 -0.40 3.12 10.58
N GLY A 152 0.38 3.82 11.40
CA GLY A 152 0.70 5.23 11.23
C GLY A 152 1.77 5.49 10.16
N ALA A 153 2.02 6.77 9.91
CA ALA A 153 3.05 7.24 8.98
C ALA A 153 4.48 6.82 9.39
N ASP A 154 4.71 6.68 10.70
CA ASP A 154 5.95 6.21 11.33
C ASP A 154 6.36 4.81 10.84
N ALA A 155 5.39 3.90 10.67
CA ALA A 155 5.63 2.55 10.16
C ALA A 155 6.20 2.53 8.73
N ILE A 156 5.95 3.58 7.95
CA ILE A 156 6.39 3.70 6.55
C ILE A 156 7.82 4.27 6.45
N LEU A 157 8.29 4.99 7.48
CA LEU A 157 9.59 5.70 7.44
C LEU A 157 10.78 4.77 7.17
N ALA A 158 10.78 3.59 7.79
CA ALA A 158 11.84 2.60 7.56
C ALA A 158 11.90 2.17 6.09
N ALA A 159 10.74 1.95 5.46
CA ALA A 159 10.65 1.61 4.04
C ALA A 159 11.11 2.77 3.15
N LEU A 160 10.77 4.02 3.50
CA LEU A 160 11.24 5.21 2.78
C LEU A 160 12.77 5.32 2.77
N HIS A 161 13.42 5.08 3.91
CA HIS A 161 14.88 5.15 4.07
C HIS A 161 15.66 4.08 3.32
N THR A 162 15.02 2.99 2.89
CA THR A 162 15.68 1.99 2.01
C THR A 162 16.04 2.55 0.64
N GLY A 163 15.43 3.67 0.24
CA GLY A 163 15.55 4.23 -1.10
C GLY A 163 14.85 3.38 -2.18
N ALA A 164 14.02 2.40 -1.81
CA ALA A 164 13.26 1.60 -2.75
C ALA A 164 12.37 2.46 -3.66
N GLU A 165 12.30 2.08 -4.93
CA GLU A 165 11.53 2.79 -5.95
C GLU A 165 10.02 2.55 -5.78
N VAL A 166 9.63 1.42 -5.18
CA VAL A 166 8.23 1.11 -4.86
C VAL A 166 8.08 0.71 -3.40
N ILE A 167 7.19 1.36 -2.66
CA ILE A 167 6.85 1.05 -1.28
C ILE A 167 5.44 0.49 -1.23
N ILE A 168 5.29 -0.69 -0.66
CA ILE A 168 4.03 -1.42 -0.61
C ILE A 168 3.69 -1.70 0.84
N THR A 169 2.47 -1.37 1.21
CA THR A 169 1.94 -1.55 2.57
C THR A 169 0.72 -2.46 2.55
N GLY A 170 0.41 -3.07 3.69
CA GLY A 170 -0.92 -3.62 3.99
C GLY A 170 -1.86 -2.50 4.42
N ARG A 171 -2.58 -2.68 5.53
CA ARG A 171 -3.38 -1.60 6.09
C ARG A 171 -2.53 -0.56 6.82
N VAL A 172 -2.62 0.68 6.34
CA VAL A 172 -2.19 1.90 7.02
C VAL A 172 -3.39 2.83 7.12
N SER A 173 -3.36 3.80 8.02
CA SER A 173 -4.32 4.91 7.92
C SER A 173 -4.16 5.60 6.57
N ASP A 174 -5.25 5.88 5.87
CA ASP A 174 -5.25 6.48 4.53
C ASP A 174 -4.32 7.71 4.39
N PRO A 175 -4.33 8.71 5.32
CA PRO A 175 -3.42 9.85 5.23
C PRO A 175 -1.93 9.48 5.45
N SER A 176 -1.62 8.34 6.06
CA SER A 176 -0.23 7.92 6.34
C SER A 176 0.60 7.80 5.06
N LEU A 177 -0.01 7.38 3.94
CA LEU A 177 0.69 7.28 2.64
C LEU A 177 1.22 8.64 2.16
N PHE A 178 0.59 9.74 2.58
CA PHE A 178 0.97 11.10 2.23
C PHE A 178 1.82 11.75 3.34
N LEU A 179 1.42 11.58 4.60
CA LEU A 179 2.10 12.18 5.75
C LEU A 179 3.50 11.63 5.97
N ALA A 180 3.73 10.34 5.69
CA ALA A 180 5.06 9.74 5.82
C ALA A 180 6.12 10.45 4.96
N LEU A 181 5.70 10.99 3.81
CA LEU A 181 6.58 11.70 2.88
C LEU A 181 7.01 13.08 3.38
N ASN A 182 6.29 13.65 4.36
CA ASN A 182 6.71 14.90 5.02
C ASN A 182 8.00 14.72 5.85
N SER A 183 8.34 13.50 6.26
CA SER A 183 9.62 13.24 6.95
C SER A 183 10.85 13.55 6.09
N LEU A 184 10.69 13.67 4.77
CA LEU A 184 11.77 13.87 3.81
C LEU A 184 12.08 15.35 3.54
N SER A 185 11.26 16.29 4.07
CA SER A 185 11.36 17.73 3.79
C SER A 185 10.73 18.60 4.88
N SER A 186 11.15 19.86 4.97
CA SER A 186 10.51 20.88 5.82
C SER A 186 9.22 21.49 5.22
N LYS A 187 8.87 21.17 3.96
CA LYS A 187 7.68 21.67 3.24
C LYS A 187 7.04 20.58 2.35
N LEU A 188 5.71 20.44 2.45
CA LEU A 188 4.88 19.47 1.72
C LEU A 188 4.01 20.18 0.66
N VAL A 189 3.95 19.67 -0.57
CA VAL A 189 3.01 20.13 -1.61
C VAL A 189 2.31 18.93 -2.25
N LEU A 190 0.98 18.91 -2.15
CA LEU A 190 0.11 17.93 -2.80
C LEU A 190 -0.29 18.46 -4.18
N GLN A 191 -0.17 17.64 -5.22
CA GLN A 191 -0.52 17.96 -6.61
C GLN A 191 -1.49 16.93 -7.20
#